data_AF-A0A2G9N9S0-F1
#
_entry.id   AF-A0A2G9N9S0-F1
#
_cell.length_a   1.000
_cell.length_b   1.000
_cell.length_c   1.000
_cell.angle_alpha   90.00
_cell.angle_beta   90.00
_cell.angle_gamma   90.00
#
_symmetry.space_group_name_H-M   'P 1'
#
loop_
_entity.id
_entity.type
_entity.pdbx_description
1 polymer ?
#
loop_
_entity_poly.entity_id
_entity_poly.type
_entity_poly.pdbx_seq_one_letter_code
_entity_poly.pdbx_strand_id
1 'polypeptide(L)'
;MKRYLALLTILLLLTTTVSAVNLNTEIGTIQADFESQVIPKPFDKLFGNERININIKDTELVIGLVTENGKVTQVTTTAVENPSLNIYVSEAFIQKMASSSNPMIALKEGIETKEVTYNAVGFFNKLKFGVSSFFVKLLASFGSEEQTIKKEGVTKGVEDVESVPIVEKKVELVEDKKTEVVKDVQEVQIEENVVQMTKTGFSPSILKIGVGESVVFENVRGKVGAMVIGTRSCAKMKSEALYNDETFEYAFFEPQTCVVVDGFMTTQTMRIDVE
;
A
#
# COMPACT_ATOMS: atom_id res chain seq x y z
N MET A 1 -3.26 -11.56 10.63
CA MET A 1 -2.61 -10.56 9.75
C MET A 1 -3.52 -10.02 8.64
N LYS A 2 -4.08 -10.81 7.70
CA LYS A 2 -4.88 -10.30 6.55
C LYS A 2 -6.10 -9.41 6.88
N ARG A 3 -6.66 -9.46 8.10
CA ARG A 3 -7.87 -8.70 8.48
C ARG A 3 -7.55 -7.30 9.00
N TYR A 4 -6.44 -7.12 9.72
CA TYR A 4 -5.96 -5.80 10.16
C TYR A 4 -5.29 -5.02 9.02
N LEU A 5 -4.88 -5.75 7.97
CA LEU A 5 -4.37 -5.18 6.73
C LEU A 5 -5.40 -4.31 6.02
N ALA A 6 -6.71 -4.59 6.09
CA ALA A 6 -7.78 -3.88 5.38
C ALA A 6 -7.92 -2.40 5.82
N LEU A 7 -8.12 -2.15 7.12
CA LEU A 7 -8.26 -0.78 7.65
C LEU A 7 -6.93 0.01 7.57
N LEU A 8 -5.82 -0.70 7.70
CA LEU A 8 -4.48 -0.17 7.49
C LEU A 8 -4.25 0.18 6.02
N THR A 9 -4.72 -0.64 5.08
CA THR A 9 -4.70 -0.33 3.64
C THR A 9 -5.64 0.81 3.32
N ILE A 10 -6.79 1.00 3.99
CA ILE A 10 -7.63 2.22 3.88
C ILE A 10 -6.77 3.45 4.11
N LEU A 11 -6.02 3.46 5.21
CA LEU A 11 -5.17 4.60 5.52
C LEU A 11 -3.88 4.64 4.69
N LEU A 12 -3.33 3.50 4.23
CA LEU A 12 -2.12 3.42 3.39
C LEU A 12 -2.39 3.79 1.92
N LEU A 13 -3.56 3.49 1.37
CA LEU A 13 -3.90 3.82 -0.02
C LEU A 13 -4.28 5.30 -0.18
N LEU A 14 -4.70 5.97 0.90
CA LEU A 14 -4.86 7.43 0.93
C LEU A 14 -3.53 8.21 0.86
N THR A 15 -2.40 7.50 0.84
CA THR A 15 -1.08 8.10 1.00
C THR A 15 -0.15 7.93 -0.19
N THR A 16 -0.52 7.04 -1.11
CA THR A 16 0.15 6.96 -2.39
C THR A 16 -0.32 8.18 -3.19
N THR A 17 0.39 9.28 -2.93
CA THR A 17 0.70 10.40 -3.82
C THR A 17 -0.40 11.42 -4.14
N VAL A 18 -0.65 12.30 -3.18
CA VAL A 18 -1.21 13.63 -3.47
C VAL A 18 -0.14 14.51 -4.13
N SER A 19 0.06 14.32 -5.45
CA SER A 19 0.41 15.45 -6.30
C SER A 19 -0.92 16.16 -6.57
N ALA A 20 -1.00 17.48 -6.41
CA ALA A 20 -2.24 18.27 -6.49
C ALA A 20 -2.99 18.22 -7.85
N VAL A 21 -2.57 17.35 -8.77
CA VAL A 21 -3.22 17.10 -10.04
C VAL A 21 -3.74 15.67 -9.99
N ASN A 22 -5.07 15.54 -9.86
CA ASN A 22 -5.88 14.33 -10.07
C ASN A 22 -6.14 13.36 -8.89
N LEU A 23 -6.33 13.90 -7.67
CA LEU A 23 -6.99 13.22 -6.55
C LEU A 23 -8.28 12.45 -6.95
N ASN A 24 -9.08 12.98 -7.89
CA ASN A 24 -10.33 12.35 -8.32
C ASN A 24 -10.14 11.01 -9.03
N THR A 25 -9.09 10.84 -9.85
CA THR A 25 -8.84 9.57 -10.55
C THR A 25 -8.25 8.50 -9.64
N GLU A 26 -7.41 8.89 -8.67
CA GLU A 26 -6.87 7.94 -7.70
C GLU A 26 -7.92 7.48 -6.70
N ILE A 27 -8.88 8.34 -6.35
CA ILE A 27 -9.96 7.95 -5.46
C ILE A 27 -10.92 6.97 -6.14
N GLY A 28 -11.10 7.03 -7.46
CA GLY A 28 -11.88 6.03 -8.20
C GLY A 28 -11.31 4.61 -8.07
N THR A 29 -9.98 4.46 -8.14
CA THR A 29 -9.30 3.17 -7.93
C THR A 29 -9.34 2.73 -6.45
N ILE A 30 -9.12 3.65 -5.53
CA ILE A 30 -9.24 3.44 -4.07
C ILE A 30 -10.65 2.94 -3.72
N GLN A 31 -11.69 3.54 -4.29
CA GLN A 31 -13.07 3.17 -4.01
C GLN A 31 -13.34 1.70 -4.34
N ALA A 32 -12.90 1.22 -5.50
CA ALA A 32 -13.08 -0.17 -5.90
C ALA A 32 -12.35 -1.16 -4.99
N ASP A 33 -11.14 -0.79 -4.52
CA ASP A 33 -10.35 -1.64 -3.63
C ASP A 33 -10.92 -1.69 -2.20
N PHE A 34 -11.69 -0.66 -1.80
CA PHE A 34 -12.26 -0.57 -0.45
C PHE A 34 -13.66 -1.10 -0.31
N GLU A 35 -14.47 -1.01 -1.35
CA GLU A 35 -15.79 -1.62 -1.33
C GLU A 35 -15.67 -3.13 -1.05
N SER A 36 -16.50 -3.61 -0.13
CA SER A 36 -16.51 -5.00 0.37
C SER A 36 -15.39 -5.39 1.33
N GLN A 37 -14.48 -4.50 1.71
CA GLN A 37 -13.50 -4.82 2.74
C GLN A 37 -14.17 -5.07 4.10
N VAL A 38 -13.79 -6.17 4.75
CA VAL A 38 -14.33 -6.57 6.06
C VAL A 38 -13.52 -5.92 7.16
N ILE A 39 -14.21 -5.20 8.04
CA ILE A 39 -13.64 -4.59 9.22
C ILE A 39 -13.15 -5.71 10.16
N PRO A 40 -11.87 -5.71 10.53
CA PRO A 40 -11.33 -6.71 11.42
C PRO A 40 -12.03 -6.70 12.78
N LYS A 41 -12.27 -7.88 13.34
CA LYS A 41 -12.60 -8.00 14.76
C LYS A 41 -11.40 -7.53 15.60
N PRO A 42 -11.61 -6.84 16.73
CA PRO A 42 -12.90 -6.51 17.35
C PRO A 42 -13.51 -5.15 16.91
N PHE A 43 -12.96 -4.50 15.89
CA PHE A 43 -13.41 -3.17 15.43
C PHE A 43 -14.78 -3.19 14.77
N ASP A 44 -15.23 -4.33 14.24
CA ASP A 44 -16.55 -4.52 13.66
C ASP A 44 -17.68 -4.10 14.61
N LYS A 45 -17.52 -4.26 15.93
CA LYS A 45 -18.52 -3.80 16.91
C LYS A 45 -18.63 -2.27 16.99
N LEU A 46 -17.52 -1.57 16.79
CA LEU A 46 -17.48 -0.11 16.82
C LEU A 46 -17.84 0.50 15.47
N PHE A 47 -17.32 -0.08 14.39
CA PHE A 47 -17.43 0.48 13.06
C PHE A 47 -18.35 -0.32 12.16
N GLY A 48 -19.22 -1.16 12.73
CA GLY A 48 -20.05 -2.08 11.99
C GLY A 48 -21.10 -1.42 11.12
N ASN A 49 -21.72 -0.34 11.62
CA ASN A 49 -22.78 0.39 10.95
C ASN A 49 -22.55 1.89 11.17
N GLU A 50 -21.64 2.48 10.40
CA GLU A 50 -21.20 3.86 10.61
C GLU A 50 -21.20 4.65 9.30
N ARG A 51 -21.39 5.97 9.45
CA ARG A 51 -21.24 6.98 8.40
C ARG A 51 -20.12 7.91 8.83
N ILE A 52 -18.96 7.78 8.21
CA ILE A 52 -17.73 8.40 8.67
C ILE A 52 -17.30 9.45 7.66
N ASN A 53 -17.00 10.66 8.13
CA ASN A 53 -16.30 11.68 7.34
C ASN A 53 -14.87 11.80 7.86
N ILE A 54 -13.89 11.60 7.00
CA ILE A 54 -12.47 11.82 7.29
C ILE A 54 -12.08 13.15 6.65
N ASN A 55 -11.83 14.15 7.50
CA ASN A 55 -11.48 15.50 7.11
C ASN A 55 -9.95 15.64 7.16
N ILE A 56 -9.34 16.00 6.04
CA ILE A 56 -7.90 16.24 5.99
C ILE A 56 -7.65 17.71 6.35
N LYS A 57 -7.05 17.96 7.51
CA LYS A 57 -6.74 19.30 8.03
C LYS A 57 -5.92 20.07 7.00
N ASP A 58 -6.15 21.38 6.95
CA ASP A 58 -5.48 22.32 6.06
C ASP A 58 -5.82 22.12 4.56
N THR A 59 -6.82 21.29 4.26
CA THR A 59 -7.40 21.09 2.93
C THR A 59 -8.93 21.12 3.00
N GLU A 60 -9.61 21.30 1.87
CA GLU A 60 -11.06 21.14 1.76
C GLU A 60 -11.49 19.69 1.47
N LEU A 61 -10.53 18.74 1.47
CA LEU A 61 -10.80 17.37 1.09
C LEU A 61 -11.46 16.59 2.25
N VAL A 62 -12.59 15.95 1.93
CA VAL A 62 -13.33 15.07 2.84
C VAL A 62 -13.53 13.73 2.17
N ILE A 63 -13.15 12.65 2.86
CA ILE A 63 -13.44 11.29 2.41
C ILE A 63 -14.62 10.76 3.22
N GLY A 64 -15.71 10.50 2.53
CA GLY A 64 -16.90 9.87 3.10
C GLY A 64 -16.81 8.35 3.02
N LEU A 65 -17.14 7.66 4.10
CA LEU A 65 -17.08 6.21 4.20
C LEU A 65 -18.33 5.68 4.89
N VAL A 66 -18.98 4.68 4.30
CA VAL A 66 -20.14 4.01 4.89
C VAL A 66 -19.79 2.56 5.15
N THR A 67 -20.14 2.09 6.34
CA THR A 67 -19.99 0.70 6.73
C THR A 67 -21.33 0.10 7.11
N GLU A 68 -21.54 -1.15 6.73
CA GLU A 68 -22.71 -1.94 7.12
C GLU A 68 -22.29 -3.37 7.47
N ASN A 69 -22.79 -3.87 8.60
CA ASN A 69 -22.48 -5.20 9.11
C ASN A 69 -20.96 -5.51 9.17
N GLY A 70 -20.15 -4.51 9.50
CA GLY A 70 -18.70 -4.65 9.57
C GLY A 70 -18.02 -4.76 8.21
N LYS A 71 -18.65 -4.25 7.14
CA LYS A 71 -18.05 -4.16 5.80
C LYS A 71 -18.13 -2.73 5.30
N VAL A 72 -17.12 -2.30 4.55
CA VAL A 72 -17.18 -1.03 3.83
C VAL A 72 -18.10 -1.20 2.63
N THR A 73 -19.15 -0.39 2.55
CA THR A 73 -20.16 -0.44 1.46
C THR A 73 -20.06 0.74 0.52
N GLN A 74 -19.44 1.84 0.95
CA GLN A 74 -19.26 3.03 0.12
C GLN A 74 -18.01 3.79 0.55
N VAL A 75 -17.25 4.29 -0.43
CA VAL A 75 -16.21 5.30 -0.25
C VAL A 75 -16.47 6.42 -1.26
N THR A 76 -16.38 7.67 -0.83
CA THR A 76 -16.62 8.84 -1.70
C THR A 76 -15.66 9.98 -1.35
N THR A 77 -15.37 10.84 -2.32
CA THR A 77 -14.56 12.08 -2.19
C THR A 77 -15.33 13.25 -1.60
N THR A 78 -16.54 12.99 -1.10
CA THR A 78 -17.43 14.01 -0.55
C THR A 78 -17.90 13.60 0.82
N ALA A 79 -18.34 14.56 1.64
CA ALA A 79 -18.90 14.25 2.94
C ALA A 79 -20.17 13.40 2.79
N VAL A 80 -20.29 12.33 3.58
CA VAL A 80 -21.56 11.61 3.71
C VAL A 80 -22.54 12.41 4.55
N GLU A 81 -23.80 12.42 4.12
CA GLU A 81 -24.89 13.03 4.89
C GLU A 81 -25.16 12.25 6.18
N ASN A 82 -25.49 12.99 7.24
CA ASN A 82 -25.77 12.46 8.58
C ASN A 82 -24.64 11.56 9.10
N PRO A 83 -23.39 12.07 9.18
CA PRO A 83 -22.29 11.26 9.69
C PRO A 83 -22.54 10.89 11.16
N SER A 84 -22.15 9.68 11.54
CA SER A 84 -22.08 9.24 12.94
C SER A 84 -20.73 9.56 13.57
N LEU A 85 -19.70 9.74 12.75
CA LEU A 85 -18.33 10.04 13.17
C LEU A 85 -17.65 11.00 12.19
N ASN A 86 -17.04 12.06 12.71
CA ASN A 86 -16.09 12.88 11.97
C ASN A 86 -14.69 12.61 12.51
N ILE A 87 -13.75 12.23 11.64
CA ILE A 87 -12.33 12.08 11.94
C ILE A 87 -11.62 13.28 11.32
N TYR A 88 -10.62 13.82 12.00
CA TYR A 88 -9.78 14.90 11.51
C TYR A 88 -8.32 14.49 11.64
N VAL A 89 -7.59 14.60 10.54
CA VAL A 89 -6.22 14.12 10.42
C VAL A 89 -5.42 15.09 9.55
N SER A 90 -4.14 15.33 9.84
CA SER A 90 -3.30 16.16 8.96
C SER A 90 -2.76 15.36 7.79
N GLU A 91 -2.47 16.03 6.68
CA GLU A 91 -1.79 15.41 5.53
C GLU A 91 -0.44 14.80 5.93
N ALA A 92 0.34 15.50 6.77
CA ALA A 92 1.61 15.00 7.29
C ALA A 92 1.43 13.68 8.07
N PHE A 93 0.34 13.54 8.82
CA PHE A 93 0.06 12.29 9.55
C PHE A 93 -0.35 11.15 8.62
N ILE A 94 -1.14 11.45 7.57
CA ILE A 94 -1.45 10.50 6.50
C ILE A 94 -0.13 9.98 5.92
N GLN A 95 0.78 10.87 5.49
CA GLN A 95 2.10 10.48 4.97
C GLN A 95 2.96 9.70 5.99
N LYS A 96 2.90 10.03 7.28
CA LYS A 96 3.55 9.24 8.35
C LYS A 96 2.98 7.81 8.43
N MET A 97 1.66 7.68 8.34
CA MET A 97 0.98 6.38 8.33
C MET A 97 1.34 5.53 7.10
N ALA A 98 1.43 6.17 5.93
CA ALA A 98 1.85 5.60 4.65
C ALA A 98 3.15 4.79 4.71
N SER A 99 4.11 5.43 5.34
CA SER A 99 5.52 5.08 5.31
C SER A 99 5.90 4.29 6.56
N SER A 100 4.97 4.15 7.50
CA SER A 100 5.16 3.38 8.71
C SER A 100 5.24 1.90 8.38
N SER A 101 6.26 1.24 8.92
CA SER A 101 6.34 -0.23 8.93
C SER A 101 5.24 -0.87 9.79
N ASN A 102 4.67 -0.12 10.74
CA ASN A 102 3.53 -0.54 11.55
C ASN A 102 2.51 0.59 11.72
N PRO A 103 1.62 0.78 10.72
CA PRO A 103 0.68 1.88 10.77
C PRO A 103 -0.33 1.78 11.94
N MET A 104 -0.61 0.60 12.51
CA MET A 104 -1.44 0.55 13.72
C MET A 104 -0.79 1.24 14.92
N ILE A 105 0.54 1.13 15.07
CA ILE A 105 1.29 1.87 16.10
C ILE A 105 1.26 3.37 15.79
N ALA A 106 1.52 3.76 14.55
CA ALA A 106 1.47 5.17 14.17
C ALA A 106 0.06 5.77 14.39
N LEU A 107 -1.02 5.04 14.11
CA LEU A 107 -2.40 5.45 14.36
C LEU A 107 -2.65 5.64 15.86
N LYS A 108 -2.20 4.70 16.68
CA LYS A 108 -2.27 4.79 18.14
C LYS A 108 -1.58 6.05 18.63
N GLU A 109 -0.33 6.26 18.23
CA GLU A 109 0.43 7.45 18.58
C GLU A 109 -0.30 8.72 18.14
N GLY A 110 -0.81 8.77 16.91
CA GLY A 110 -1.53 9.93 16.40
C GLY A 110 -2.80 10.27 17.17
N ILE A 111 -3.50 9.27 17.69
CA ILE A 111 -4.66 9.48 18.58
C ILE A 111 -4.18 10.01 19.95
N GLU A 112 -3.11 9.42 20.51
CA GLU A 112 -2.55 9.82 21.81
C GLU A 112 -1.98 11.26 21.78
N THR A 113 -1.32 11.64 20.69
CA THR A 113 -0.75 12.98 20.46
C THR A 113 -1.77 13.98 19.91
N LYS A 114 -3.01 13.55 19.63
CA LYS A 114 -4.10 14.34 19.03
C LYS A 114 -3.81 14.85 17.60
N GLU A 115 -2.86 14.24 16.90
CA GLU A 115 -2.69 14.43 15.46
C GLU A 115 -3.94 13.95 14.70
N VAL A 116 -4.54 12.85 15.19
CA VAL A 116 -5.85 12.33 14.82
C VAL A 116 -6.85 12.68 15.90
N THR A 117 -7.89 13.44 15.55
CA THR A 117 -9.03 13.70 16.45
C THR A 117 -10.31 13.14 15.86
N TYR A 118 -11.28 12.84 16.73
CA TYR A 118 -12.56 12.29 16.31
C TYR A 118 -13.70 12.95 17.09
N ASN A 119 -14.80 13.20 16.40
CA ASN A 119 -16.02 13.80 16.93
C ASN A 119 -17.21 12.90 16.59
N ALA A 120 -17.72 12.19 17.60
CA ALA A 120 -18.94 11.41 17.46
C ALA A 120 -20.18 12.33 17.36
N VAL A 121 -21.05 12.06 16.41
CA VAL A 121 -22.26 12.83 16.12
C VAL A 121 -23.48 12.05 16.61
N GLY A 122 -24.33 12.70 17.40
CA GLY A 122 -25.51 12.08 18.02
C GLY A 122 -25.25 11.46 19.40
N PHE A 123 -26.30 11.34 20.21
CA PHE A 123 -26.22 10.92 21.61
C PHE A 123 -25.72 9.48 21.79
N PHE A 124 -26.27 8.54 21.03
CA PHE A 124 -25.86 7.13 21.09
C PHE A 124 -24.41 6.91 20.65
N ASN A 125 -23.95 7.65 19.64
CA ASN A 125 -22.57 7.56 19.17
C ASN A 125 -21.60 8.20 20.16
N LYS A 126 -21.98 9.34 20.77
CA LYS A 126 -21.20 9.91 21.88
C LYS A 126 -21.06 8.94 23.05
N LEU A 127 -22.08 8.16 23.37
CA LEU A 127 -21.98 7.11 24.40
C LEU A 127 -21.07 5.96 23.94
N LYS A 128 -21.22 5.49 22.70
CA LYS A 128 -20.43 4.41 22.11
C LYS A 128 -18.93 4.73 22.05
N PHE A 129 -18.59 5.97 21.71
CA PHE A 129 -17.21 6.43 21.52
C PHE A 129 -16.64 7.20 22.72
N GLY A 130 -17.48 7.68 23.63
CA GLY A 130 -17.07 8.43 24.83
C GLY A 130 -16.46 7.58 25.94
N VAL A 131 -16.55 6.24 25.82
CA VAL A 131 -15.84 5.32 26.71
C VAL A 131 -14.37 5.26 26.26
N SER A 132 -13.59 6.29 26.61
CA SER A 132 -12.14 6.38 26.33
C SER A 132 -11.37 5.13 26.74
N SER A 133 -11.82 4.45 27.80
CA SER A 133 -11.24 3.20 28.28
C SER A 133 -11.39 2.03 27.30
N PHE A 134 -12.38 2.06 26.40
CA PHE A 134 -12.55 1.03 25.39
C PHE A 134 -11.51 1.18 24.28
N PHE A 135 -11.27 2.38 23.77
CA PHE A 135 -10.20 2.63 22.77
C PHE A 135 -8.82 2.29 23.31
N VAL A 136 -8.54 2.64 24.57
CA VAL A 136 -7.27 2.27 25.22
C VAL A 136 -7.12 0.75 25.30
N LYS A 137 -8.18 0.01 25.70
CA LYS A 137 -8.16 -1.45 25.74
C LYS A 137 -8.03 -2.09 24.35
N LEU A 138 -8.71 -1.51 23.35
CA LEU A 138 -8.65 -1.92 21.96
C LEU A 138 -7.22 -1.79 21.45
N LEU A 139 -6.60 -0.62 21.59
CA LEU A 139 -5.23 -0.35 21.16
C LEU A 139 -4.19 -1.15 21.95
N ALA A 140 -4.44 -1.39 23.24
CA ALA A 140 -3.58 -2.26 24.06
C ALA A 140 -3.57 -3.71 23.54
N SER A 141 -4.71 -4.24 23.08
CA SER A 141 -4.77 -5.59 22.50
C SER A 141 -3.99 -5.76 21.19
N PHE A 142 -3.64 -4.66 20.51
CA PHE A 142 -2.73 -4.65 19.36
C PHE A 142 -1.26 -4.52 19.75
N GLY A 143 -0.97 -3.81 20.84
CA GLY A 143 0.40 -3.59 21.32
C GLY A 143 0.99 -4.77 22.11
N SER A 144 0.18 -5.78 22.46
CA SER A 144 0.61 -6.92 23.28
C SER A 144 1.29 -8.05 22.50
N GLU A 145 1.38 -8.00 21.16
CA GLU A 145 2.39 -8.78 20.43
C GLU A 145 3.71 -8.01 20.49
N GLU A 146 4.36 -8.14 21.63
CA GLU A 146 5.63 -7.50 21.98
C GLU A 146 6.75 -8.02 21.07
N GLN A 147 7.01 -7.32 19.96
CA GLN A 147 8.37 -7.26 19.46
C GLN A 147 9.18 -6.53 20.54
N THR A 148 9.90 -7.29 21.34
CA THR A 148 10.91 -6.80 22.28
C THR A 148 12.00 -6.11 21.47
N ILE A 149 11.78 -4.84 21.12
CA ILE A 149 12.85 -3.95 20.71
C ILE A 149 13.70 -3.77 21.97
N LYS A 150 14.79 -4.55 22.05
CA LYS A 150 15.88 -4.28 22.98
C LYS A 150 16.33 -2.85 22.72
N LYS A 151 15.90 -1.92 23.58
CA LYS A 151 16.54 -0.61 23.70
C LYS A 151 17.95 -0.87 24.21
N GLU A 152 18.91 -1.04 23.30
CA GLU A 152 20.30 -0.85 23.65
C GLU A 152 20.47 0.60 24.09
N GLY A 153 20.99 0.76 25.30
CA GLY A 153 21.17 2.04 25.94
C GLY A 153 22.14 2.90 25.16
N VAL A 154 21.65 4.02 24.63
CA VAL A 154 22.49 5.16 24.30
C VAL A 154 22.88 5.82 25.62
N THR A 155 23.91 5.27 26.26
CA THR A 155 24.68 5.96 27.28
C THR A 155 25.52 7.02 26.61
N LYS A 156 25.29 8.28 26.98
CA LYS A 156 26.20 9.40 26.72
C LYS A 156 27.59 9.06 27.26
N GLY A 157 28.60 9.18 26.41
CA GLY A 157 30.01 9.10 26.77
C GLY A 157 30.86 9.56 25.61
N VAL A 158 31.14 10.87 25.57
CA VAL A 158 32.26 11.44 24.82
C VAL A 158 33.51 11.15 25.64
N GLU A 159 34.48 10.44 25.06
CA GLU A 159 35.92 10.66 25.26
C GLU A 159 36.74 9.73 24.35
N ASP A 160 37.84 10.30 23.84
CA ASP A 160 38.82 9.76 22.90
C ASP A 160 39.31 8.33 23.16
N VAL A 161 39.37 7.48 22.13
CA VAL A 161 40.40 6.44 21.97
C VAL A 161 40.66 6.13 20.49
N GLU A 162 41.81 6.63 20.02
CA GLU A 162 42.90 5.90 19.36
C GLU A 162 42.62 4.68 18.45
N SER A 163 43.16 4.78 17.24
CA SER A 163 43.17 3.83 16.13
C SER A 163 43.94 2.52 16.41
N VAL A 164 43.33 1.37 16.11
CA VAL A 164 44.02 0.08 15.87
C VAL A 164 43.20 -0.80 14.89
N PRO A 165 43.74 -1.87 14.27
CA PRO A 165 43.75 -2.03 12.82
C PRO A 165 42.78 -3.11 12.33
N ILE A 166 42.55 -3.06 11.01
CA ILE A 166 41.75 -3.98 10.21
C ILE A 166 42.37 -5.38 10.25
N VAL A 167 41.61 -6.37 10.72
CA VAL A 167 41.94 -7.80 10.61
C VAL A 167 41.05 -8.42 9.52
N GLU A 168 41.67 -8.75 8.39
CA GLU A 168 41.07 -9.49 7.29
C GLU A 168 40.69 -10.91 7.73
N LYS A 169 39.40 -11.24 7.62
CA LYS A 169 38.90 -12.60 7.85
C LYS A 169 38.68 -13.30 6.51
N LYS A 170 39.57 -14.24 6.23
CA LYS A 170 39.53 -15.20 5.11
C LYS A 170 38.27 -16.08 5.22
N VAL A 171 37.40 -16.02 4.21
CA VAL A 171 36.23 -16.91 4.07
C VAL A 171 36.64 -18.09 3.20
N GLU A 172 36.47 -19.28 3.74
CA GLU A 172 36.80 -20.56 3.10
C GLU A 172 35.55 -21.09 2.40
N LEU A 173 35.67 -21.36 1.10
CA LEU A 173 34.66 -21.98 0.25
C LEU A 173 34.50 -23.45 0.63
N VAL A 174 33.26 -23.88 0.90
CA VAL A 174 32.90 -25.30 0.96
C VAL A 174 31.97 -25.60 -0.19
N GLU A 175 32.48 -26.43 -1.09
CA GLU A 175 31.82 -26.98 -2.26
C GLU A 175 31.08 -28.28 -1.89
N ASP A 176 29.98 -28.49 -2.61
CA ASP A 176 29.43 -29.78 -3.03
C ASP A 176 28.45 -30.56 -2.12
N LYS A 177 27.18 -30.64 -2.58
CA LYS A 177 26.50 -31.94 -2.73
C LYS A 177 25.27 -31.90 -3.64
N LYS A 178 25.48 -32.47 -4.83
CA LYS A 178 24.51 -32.94 -5.81
C LYS A 178 23.50 -33.94 -5.22
N THR A 179 22.20 -33.69 -5.40
CA THR A 179 21.12 -34.68 -5.23
C THR A 179 20.23 -34.63 -6.46
N GLU A 180 20.28 -35.69 -7.27
CA GLU A 180 19.25 -36.00 -8.28
C GLU A 180 18.07 -36.70 -7.60
N VAL A 181 16.84 -36.44 -8.07
CA VAL A 181 15.85 -37.44 -8.55
C VAL A 181 14.44 -36.81 -8.64
N VAL A 182 14.02 -36.58 -9.90
CA VAL A 182 12.71 -36.89 -10.54
C VAL A 182 11.43 -36.19 -10.08
N LYS A 183 10.90 -35.30 -10.92
CA LYS A 183 9.66 -35.51 -11.72
C LYS A 183 9.48 -34.40 -12.76
N ASP A 184 9.26 -34.84 -13.99
CA ASP A 184 8.97 -34.07 -15.20
C ASP A 184 7.75 -33.15 -15.00
N VAL A 185 8.02 -31.90 -14.64
CA VAL A 185 7.14 -30.75 -14.79
C VAL A 185 7.88 -29.90 -15.81
N GLN A 186 7.25 -29.59 -16.94
CA GLN A 186 7.79 -28.59 -17.86
C GLN A 186 7.96 -27.29 -17.07
N GLU A 187 9.19 -27.03 -16.66
CA GLU A 187 9.63 -25.80 -16.03
C GLU A 187 9.55 -24.75 -17.13
N VAL A 188 8.42 -24.02 -17.14
CA VAL A 188 8.26 -22.84 -17.98
C VAL A 188 9.36 -21.89 -17.56
N GLN A 189 10.42 -21.79 -18.36
CA GLN A 189 11.45 -20.77 -18.23
C GLN A 189 10.72 -19.44 -18.39
N ILE A 190 10.41 -18.79 -17.28
CA ILE A 190 9.89 -17.44 -17.28
C ILE A 190 11.07 -16.58 -17.70
N GLU A 191 11.07 -16.12 -18.95
CA GLU A 191 12.03 -15.13 -19.39
C GLU A 191 11.95 -13.95 -18.42
N GLU A 192 13.07 -13.70 -17.73
CA GLU A 192 13.17 -12.63 -16.74
C GLU A 192 12.80 -11.31 -17.45
N ASN A 193 11.86 -10.57 -16.86
CA ASN A 193 11.37 -9.26 -17.33
C ASN A 193 10.37 -9.25 -18.50
N VAL A 194 9.70 -10.37 -18.78
CA VAL A 194 8.53 -10.40 -19.66
C VAL A 194 7.23 -10.21 -18.87
N VAL A 195 6.39 -9.28 -19.34
CA VAL A 195 5.06 -8.99 -18.80
C VAL A 195 4.01 -9.36 -19.83
N GLN A 196 3.17 -10.33 -19.50
CA GLN A 196 2.04 -10.71 -20.34
C GLN A 196 0.83 -9.82 -20.08
N MET A 197 0.31 -9.21 -21.14
CA MET A 197 -0.97 -8.50 -21.14
C MET A 197 -2.07 -9.54 -21.43
N THR A 198 -2.74 -10.00 -20.37
CA THR A 198 -3.80 -11.02 -20.44
C THR A 198 -5.19 -10.40 -20.39
N LYS A 199 -6.25 -11.19 -20.64
CA LYS A 199 -7.64 -10.71 -20.54
C LYS A 199 -8.03 -10.23 -19.14
N THR A 200 -7.31 -10.67 -18.12
CA THR A 200 -7.55 -10.33 -16.71
C THR A 200 -6.64 -9.22 -16.20
N GLY A 201 -5.73 -8.69 -17.03
CA GLY A 201 -4.75 -7.67 -16.65
C GLY A 201 -3.32 -8.07 -16.97
N PHE A 202 -2.36 -7.45 -16.31
CA PHE A 202 -0.93 -7.74 -16.47
C PHE A 202 -0.50 -8.95 -15.64
N SER A 203 0.43 -9.74 -16.14
CA SER A 203 1.07 -10.85 -15.43
C SER A 203 2.58 -10.82 -15.65
N PRO A 204 3.40 -10.59 -14.60
CA PRO A 204 2.99 -10.32 -13.22
C PRO A 204 2.37 -8.92 -13.05
N SER A 205 1.62 -8.70 -11.95
CA SER A 205 1.07 -7.38 -11.60
C SER A 205 2.08 -6.48 -10.88
N ILE A 206 3.18 -7.06 -10.38
CA ILE A 206 4.32 -6.35 -9.80
C ILE A 206 5.58 -6.97 -10.39
N LEU A 207 6.44 -6.15 -10.97
CA LEU A 207 7.74 -6.54 -11.50
C LEU A 207 8.84 -5.75 -10.78
N LYS A 208 9.96 -6.41 -10.46
CA LYS A 208 11.16 -5.76 -9.92
C LYS A 208 12.30 -5.96 -10.91
N ILE A 209 12.99 -4.89 -11.25
CA ILE A 209 14.11 -4.90 -12.19
C ILE A 209 15.24 -4.00 -11.69
N GLY A 210 16.44 -4.23 -12.21
CA GLY A 210 17.59 -3.37 -11.97
C GLY A 210 17.61 -2.14 -12.87
N VAL A 211 18.31 -1.09 -12.44
CA VAL A 211 18.64 0.05 -13.31
C VAL A 211 19.43 -0.43 -14.54
N GLY A 212 18.98 -0.03 -15.72
CA GLY A 212 19.54 -0.40 -17.02
C GLY A 212 18.84 -1.57 -17.70
N GLU A 213 17.92 -2.26 -17.01
CA GLU A 213 17.16 -3.36 -17.58
C GLU A 213 15.97 -2.89 -18.43
N SER A 214 15.59 -3.73 -19.38
CA SER A 214 14.40 -3.59 -20.21
C SER A 214 13.26 -4.48 -19.71
N VAL A 215 12.03 -4.01 -19.91
CA VAL A 215 10.81 -4.82 -19.73
C VAL A 215 10.15 -5.01 -21.09
N VAL A 216 9.79 -6.24 -21.40
CA VAL A 216 9.05 -6.59 -22.61
C VAL A 216 7.60 -6.86 -22.25
N PHE A 217 6.68 -6.12 -22.86
CA PHE A 217 5.24 -6.32 -22.74
C PHE A 217 4.73 -7.11 -23.93
N GLU A 218 4.06 -8.23 -23.71
CA GLU A 218 3.55 -9.12 -24.75
C GLU A 218 2.02 -9.18 -24.72
N ASN A 219 1.35 -8.91 -25.85
CA ASN A 219 -0.10 -9.05 -25.94
C ASN A 219 -0.54 -10.49 -26.21
N VAL A 220 -0.95 -11.19 -25.15
CA VAL A 220 -1.45 -12.58 -25.21
C VAL A 220 -2.99 -12.67 -25.14
N ARG A 221 -3.72 -11.58 -25.40
CA ARG A 221 -5.20 -11.57 -25.30
C ARG A 221 -5.92 -12.20 -26.50
N GLY A 222 -5.21 -12.50 -27.56
CA GLY A 222 -5.78 -12.76 -28.87
C GLY A 222 -6.28 -11.46 -29.51
N LYS A 223 -7.47 -11.48 -30.13
CA LYS A 223 -7.97 -10.38 -31.00
C LYS A 223 -8.20 -9.02 -30.31
N VAL A 224 -8.00 -8.93 -29.01
CA VAL A 224 -8.21 -7.70 -28.24
C VAL A 224 -6.90 -6.92 -28.23
N GLY A 225 -6.95 -5.66 -28.66
CA GLY A 225 -5.81 -4.77 -28.62
C GLY A 225 -5.36 -4.47 -27.19
N ALA A 226 -4.11 -4.07 -27.06
CA ALA A 226 -3.52 -3.62 -25.81
C ALA A 226 -2.67 -2.37 -26.06
N MET A 227 -2.43 -1.56 -25.05
CA MET A 227 -1.54 -0.40 -25.15
C MET A 227 -0.91 -0.16 -23.80
N VAL A 228 0.41 -0.01 -23.76
CA VAL A 228 1.17 0.23 -22.54
C VAL A 228 1.29 1.74 -22.35
N ILE A 229 0.79 2.26 -21.23
CA ILE A 229 0.89 3.67 -20.87
C ILE A 229 1.47 3.79 -19.46
N GLY A 230 2.69 4.30 -19.36
CA GLY A 230 3.29 4.68 -18.10
C GLY A 230 2.66 5.97 -17.55
N THR A 231 2.55 6.06 -16.23
CA THR A 231 2.03 7.25 -15.55
C THR A 231 3.16 8.02 -14.89
N ARG A 232 2.97 9.33 -14.71
CA ARG A 232 3.82 10.22 -13.89
C ARG A 232 5.30 10.18 -14.29
N SER A 233 6.19 9.65 -13.46
CA SER A 233 7.64 9.57 -13.75
C SER A 233 7.93 8.73 -14.99
N CYS A 234 7.01 7.83 -15.35
CA CYS A 234 7.05 7.02 -16.57
C CYS A 234 6.18 7.55 -17.71
N ALA A 235 5.75 8.81 -17.71
CA ALA A 235 4.86 9.34 -18.75
C ALA A 235 5.46 9.26 -20.18
N LYS A 236 6.77 9.07 -20.30
CA LYS A 236 7.47 8.84 -21.58
C LYS A 236 7.29 7.40 -22.10
N MET A 237 6.95 6.46 -21.24
CA MET A 237 6.68 5.07 -21.63
C MET A 237 5.28 5.00 -22.24
N LYS A 238 5.22 4.87 -23.57
CA LYS A 238 3.97 4.72 -24.29
C LYS A 238 4.19 3.86 -25.53
N SER A 239 3.43 2.78 -25.65
CA SER A 239 3.42 1.95 -26.86
C SER A 239 2.42 2.48 -27.89
N GLU A 240 2.56 2.00 -29.13
CA GLU A 240 1.44 1.98 -30.07
C GLU A 240 0.40 0.93 -29.63
N ALA A 241 -0.71 0.82 -30.37
CA ALA A 241 -1.67 -0.27 -30.13
C ALA A 241 -1.00 -1.60 -30.53
N LEU A 242 -0.94 -2.53 -29.57
CA LEU A 242 -0.40 -3.87 -29.72
C LEU A 242 -1.55 -4.86 -30.01
N TYR A 243 -1.42 -5.63 -31.08
CA TYR A 243 -2.33 -6.70 -31.47
C TYR A 243 -1.67 -8.08 -31.27
N ASN A 244 -2.30 -9.15 -31.76
CA ASN A 244 -1.93 -10.55 -31.44
C ASN A 244 -0.40 -10.77 -31.45
N ASP A 245 0.15 -11.18 -30.30
CA ASP A 245 1.55 -11.57 -30.13
C ASP A 245 2.57 -10.45 -30.45
N GLU A 246 2.11 -9.20 -30.58
CA GLU A 246 2.98 -8.04 -30.68
C GLU A 246 3.56 -7.67 -29.31
N THR A 247 4.77 -7.15 -29.34
CA THR A 247 5.52 -6.78 -28.13
C THR A 247 5.91 -5.31 -28.12
N PHE A 248 6.11 -4.78 -26.92
CA PHE A 248 6.67 -3.45 -26.69
C PHE A 248 7.78 -3.55 -25.63
N GLU A 249 8.95 -2.99 -25.92
CA GLU A 249 10.08 -2.99 -25.00
C GLU A 249 10.36 -1.58 -24.49
N TYR A 250 10.65 -1.45 -23.19
CA TYR A 250 11.04 -0.19 -22.57
C TYR A 250 12.17 -0.38 -21.54
N ALA A 251 13.24 0.41 -21.68
CA ALA A 251 14.39 0.39 -20.79
C ALA A 251 14.31 1.47 -19.71
N PHE A 252 14.72 1.13 -18.49
CA PHE A 252 14.72 2.02 -17.33
C PHE A 252 16.14 2.43 -16.95
N PHE A 253 16.44 3.73 -16.91
CA PHE A 253 17.79 4.25 -16.64
C PHE A 253 17.95 4.96 -15.29
N GLU A 254 16.86 5.06 -14.52
CA GLU A 254 16.83 5.75 -13.23
C GLU A 254 16.01 4.91 -12.23
N PRO A 255 16.45 4.80 -10.96
CA PRO A 255 15.66 4.16 -9.91
C PRO A 255 14.34 4.88 -9.71
N GLN A 256 13.23 4.15 -9.84
CA GLN A 256 11.88 4.71 -9.72
C GLN A 256 10.82 3.63 -9.55
N THR A 257 9.66 4.02 -9.03
CA THR A 257 8.45 3.19 -9.10
C THR A 257 7.57 3.67 -10.24
N CYS A 258 7.26 2.77 -11.16
CA CYS A 258 6.48 3.01 -12.36
C CYS A 258 5.11 2.36 -12.26
N VAL A 259 4.02 3.12 -12.38
CA VAL A 259 2.67 2.56 -12.53
C VAL A 259 2.30 2.57 -14.01
N VAL A 260 1.93 1.41 -14.52
CA VAL A 260 1.59 1.17 -15.92
C VAL A 260 0.10 0.87 -16.03
N VAL A 261 -0.55 1.48 -17.00
CA VAL A 261 -1.98 1.33 -17.27
C VAL A 261 -2.15 0.77 -18.67
N ASP A 262 -3.15 -0.09 -18.84
CA ASP A 262 -3.57 -0.53 -20.16
C ASP A 262 -4.46 0.51 -20.85
N GLY A 263 -4.05 1.02 -22.01
CA GLY A 263 -4.80 2.02 -22.76
C GLY A 263 -6.13 1.54 -23.37
N PHE A 264 -6.32 0.22 -23.54
CA PHE A 264 -7.59 -0.37 -23.97
C PHE A 264 -8.47 -0.78 -22.78
N MET A 265 -7.85 -1.28 -21.71
CA MET A 265 -8.52 -1.70 -20.47
C MET A 265 -8.05 -0.84 -19.30
N THR A 266 -8.46 0.42 -19.24
CA THR A 266 -7.91 1.44 -18.31
C THR A 266 -8.05 1.12 -16.82
N THR A 267 -8.84 0.12 -16.46
CA THR A 267 -8.96 -0.38 -15.08
C THR A 267 -7.85 -1.36 -14.71
N GLN A 268 -7.09 -1.86 -15.69
CA GLN A 268 -5.98 -2.80 -15.50
C GLN A 268 -4.69 -2.02 -15.33
N THR A 269 -4.01 -2.25 -14.21
CA THR A 269 -2.77 -1.58 -13.87
C THR A 269 -1.72 -2.58 -13.36
N MET A 270 -0.45 -2.20 -13.45
CA MET A 270 0.65 -2.91 -12.81
C MET A 270 1.70 -1.94 -12.27
N ARG A 271 2.61 -2.46 -11.45
CA ARG A 271 3.71 -1.70 -10.87
C ARG A 271 5.05 -2.30 -11.25
N ILE A 272 6.00 -1.47 -11.66
CA ILE A 272 7.40 -1.85 -11.89
C ILE A 272 8.24 -1.07 -10.89
N ASP A 273 8.98 -1.77 -10.03
CA ASP A 273 9.95 -1.18 -9.12
C ASP A 273 11.35 -1.34 -9.73
N VAL A 274 12.00 -0.21 -10.03
CA VAL A 274 13.37 -0.15 -10.56
C VAL A 274 14.31 0.18 -9.42
N GLU A 275 15.18 -0.76 -9.05
CA GLU A 275 16.10 -0.68 -7.90
C GLU A 275 17.57 -0.64 -8.32
#